data_AF-A0A936BYV6-F1
#
_entry.id   AF-A0A936BYV6-F1
#
_cell.length_a   1.000
_cell.length_b   1.000
_cell.length_c   1.000
_cell.angle_alpha   90.00
_cell.angle_beta   90.00
_cell.angle_gamma   90.00
#
_symmetry.space_group_name_H-M   'P 1'
#
loop_
_entity.id
_entity.type
_entity.pdbx_description
1 polymer ?
#
loop_
_entity_poly.entity_id
_entity_poly.type
_entity_poly.pdbx_seq_one_letter_code
_entity_poly.pdbx_strand_id
1 'polypeptide(L)' 'MTSNYDKRRLIEWLRAETARATGRRYQIDFDALDVQSLRELVRLVRDLDHEKQAAVNRERMMPWRR' A
#
# COMPACT_ATOMS: atom_id res chain seq x y z
N MET A 1 2.50 -21.00 -15.50
CA MET A 1 1.89 -19.82 -16.18
C MET A 1 1.19 -18.85 -15.22
N THR A 2 0.81 -19.24 -14.00
CA THR A 2 0.13 -18.40 -12.98
C THR A 2 0.97 -17.26 -12.41
N SER A 3 2.27 -17.46 -12.23
CA SER A 3 3.15 -16.50 -11.53
C SER A 3 3.24 -15.11 -12.20
N ASN A 4 3.21 -15.04 -13.53
CA ASN A 4 3.33 -13.76 -14.24
C ASN A 4 2.03 -12.94 -14.22
N TYR A 5 0.88 -13.64 -14.21
CA TYR A 5 -0.43 -13.02 -14.03
C TYR A 5 -0.57 -12.43 -12.61
N ASP A 6 -0.14 -13.18 -11.59
CA ASP A 6 -0.12 -12.72 -10.20
C ASP A 6 0.79 -11.50 -10.02
N LYS A 7 1.96 -11.50 -10.67
CA LYS A 7 2.89 -10.35 -10.65
C LYS A 7 2.22 -9.09 -11.18
N ARG A 8 1.63 -9.16 -12.39
CA ARG A 8 0.94 -8.01 -13.01
C ARG A 8 -0.17 -7.47 -12.13
N ARG A 9 -0.96 -8.36 -11.53
CA ARG A 9 -2.04 -7.96 -10.61
C ARG A 9 -1.51 -7.22 -9.37
N LEU A 10 -0.38 -7.65 -8.81
CA LEU A 10 0.26 -6.95 -7.67
C LEU A 10 0.76 -5.56 -8.07
N ILE A 11 1.38 -5.44 -9.25
CA ILE A 11 1.87 -4.16 -9.78
C ILE A 11 0.71 -3.19 -10.02
N GLU A 12 -0.37 -3.65 -10.66
CA GLU A 12 -1.57 -2.84 -10.93
C GLU A 12 -2.20 -2.37 -9.62
N TRP A 13 -2.32 -3.25 -8.63
CA TRP A 13 -2.80 -2.89 -7.30
C TRP A 13 -1.92 -1.84 -6.63
N LEU A 14 -0.59 -2.01 -6.63
CA LEU A 14 0.34 -1.06 -6.01
C LEU A 14 0.27 0.32 -6.68
N ARG A 15 0.22 0.37 -8.02
CA ARG A 15 0.08 1.63 -8.75
C ARG A 15 -1.22 2.35 -8.38
N ALA A 16 -2.34 1.63 -8.31
CA ALA A 16 -3.62 2.20 -7.93
C ALA A 16 -3.62 2.69 -6.47
N GLU A 17 -3.12 1.88 -5.53
CA GLU A 17 -3.15 2.24 -4.11
C GLU A 17 -2.21 3.40 -3.80
N THR A 18 -1.02 3.44 -4.39
CA THR A 18 -0.08 4.55 -4.17
C THR A 18 -0.65 5.87 -4.69
N ALA A 19 -1.30 5.84 -5.87
CA ALA A 19 -2.00 6.99 -6.42
C ALA A 19 -3.19 7.43 -5.55
N ARG A 20 -3.97 6.47 -5.04
CA ARG A 20 -5.11 6.73 -4.12
C ARG A 20 -4.66 7.36 -2.81
N ALA A 21 -3.61 6.81 -2.19
CA ALA A 21 -3.17 7.21 -0.86
C ALA A 21 -2.49 8.58 -0.83
N THR A 22 -1.73 8.91 -1.88
CA THR A 22 -0.89 10.12 -1.91
C THR A 22 -1.40 11.21 -2.85
N GLY A 23 -2.31 10.88 -3.77
CA GLY A 23 -2.71 11.77 -4.87
C GLY A 23 -1.58 12.05 -5.87
N ARG A 24 -0.43 11.38 -5.74
CA ARG A 24 0.76 11.58 -6.57
C ARG A 24 1.10 10.30 -7.33
N ARG A 25 1.59 10.47 -8.55
CA ARG A 25 2.12 9.37 -9.35
C ARG A 25 3.62 9.26 -9.15
N TYR A 26 4.05 8.30 -8.34
CA TYR A 26 5.46 7.98 -8.18
C TYR A 26 6.00 7.19 -9.37
N GLN A 27 7.23 7.50 -9.80
CA GLN A 27 7.95 6.76 -10.82
C GLN A 27 8.71 5.59 -10.19
N ILE A 28 7.98 4.64 -9.62
CA ILE A 28 8.55 3.41 -9.07
C ILE A 28 8.51 2.34 -10.16
N ASP A 29 9.67 1.75 -10.46
CA ASP A 29 9.77 0.60 -11.37
C ASP A 29 9.41 -0.70 -10.63
N PHE A 30 8.11 -0.95 -10.50
CA PHE A 30 7.60 -2.18 -9.91
C PHE A 30 7.87 -3.43 -10.76
N ASP A 31 8.14 -3.27 -12.07
CA ASP A 31 8.39 -4.39 -12.98
C ASP A 31 9.76 -5.02 -12.70
N ALA A 32 10.73 -4.24 -12.22
CA ALA A 32 12.04 -4.71 -11.77
C ALA A 32 12.01 -5.57 -10.50
N LEU A 33 10.93 -5.51 -9.70
CA LEU A 33 10.81 -6.27 -8.46
C LEU A 33 10.37 -7.71 -8.72
N ASP A 34 10.85 -8.64 -7.89
CA ASP A 34 10.35 -10.00 -7.87
C ASP A 34 8.97 -10.08 -7.17
N VAL A 35 8.28 -11.21 -7.34
CA VAL A 35 6.92 -11.41 -6.83
C VAL A 35 6.86 -11.38 -5.30
N GLN A 36 7.88 -11.87 -4.61
CA GLN A 36 7.92 -11.85 -3.14
C GLN A 36 8.09 -10.42 -2.64
N SER A 37 9.01 -9.65 -3.22
CA SER A 37 9.17 -8.22 -2.89
C SER A 37 7.89 -7.42 -3.13
N LEU A 38 7.17 -7.68 -4.24
CA LEU A 38 5.88 -7.06 -4.50
C LEU A 38 4.83 -7.43 -3.44
N ARG A 39 4.79 -8.68 -2.98
CA ARG A 39 3.86 -9.10 -1.91
C ARG A 39 4.15 -8.41 -0.59
N GLU A 40 5.41 -8.30 -0.23
CA GLU A 40 5.82 -7.60 1.00
C GLU A 40 5.52 -6.11 0.92
N LEU A 41 5.69 -5.47 -0.25
CA LEU A 41 5.25 -4.10 -0.45
C LEU A 41 3.73 -3.94 -0.29
N VAL A 42 2.93 -4.88 -0.80
CA VAL A 42 1.48 -4.87 -0.58
C VAL A 42 1.13 -4.97 0.91
N ARG A 43 1.81 -5.85 1.65
CA ARG A 43 1.64 -5.98 3.10
C ARG A 43 1.98 -4.68 3.82
N LEU A 44 3.16 -4.13 3.54
CA LEU A 44 3.63 -2.88 4.12
C LEU A 44 2.62 -1.73 3.90
N VAL A 45 2.12 -1.57 2.67
CA VAL A 45 1.14 -0.51 2.35
C VAL A 45 -0.15 -0.69 3.15
N ARG A 46 -0.63 -1.93 3.32
CA ARG A 46 -1.83 -2.21 4.12
C ARG A 46 -1.60 -1.94 5.60
N ASP A 47 -0.45 -2.33 6.13
CA ASP A 47 -0.12 -2.11 7.53
C ASP A 47 -0.06 -0.60 7.84
N LEU A 48 0.53 0.20 6.95
CA LEU A 48 0.53 1.66 7.06
C LEU A 48 -0.88 2.26 7.02
N ASP A 49 -1.78 1.75 6.18
CA ASP A 49 -3.19 2.21 6.16
C ASP A 49 -3.90 1.84 7.47
N HIS A 50 -3.70 0.62 7.97
CA HIS A 50 -4.26 0.21 9.27
C HIS A 50 -3.75 1.09 10.42
N GLU A 51 -2.46 1.38 10.47
CA GLU A 51 -1.87 2.26 11.47
C GLU A 51 -2.45 3.68 11.38
N LYS A 52 -2.58 4.21 10.17
CA LYS A 52 -3.23 5.51 9.92
C LYS A 52 -4.67 5.51 10.43
N GLN A 53 -5.47 4.49 10.12
CA GLN A 53 -6.85 4.40 10.60
C GLN A 53 -6.92 4.29 12.13
N ALA A 54 -6.03 3.51 12.74
CA ALA A 54 -5.93 3.39 14.19
C ALA A 54 -5.61 4.74 14.84
N ALA A 55 -4.68 5.51 14.26
CA ALA A 55 -4.34 6.85 14.74
C ALA A 55 -5.53 7.82 14.63
N VAL A 56 -6.22 7.85 13.48
CA VAL A 56 -7.43 8.67 13.28
C VAL A 56 -8.53 8.29 14.28
N ASN A 57 -8.77 7.00 14.47
CA ASN A 57 -9.78 6.52 15.41
C ASN A 57 -9.41 6.87 16.86
N ARG A 58 -8.14 6.75 17.23
CA ARG A 58 -7.64 7.15 18.55
C ARG A 58 -7.85 8.65 18.78
N GLU A 59 -7.53 9.50 17.81
CA GLU A 59 -7.77 10.94 17.88
C GLU A 59 -9.26 11.27 18.03
N ARG A 60 -10.13 10.57 17.30
CA ARG A 60 -11.60 10.72 17.43
C ARG A 60 -12.12 10.32 18.80
N MET A 61 -11.59 9.24 19.39
CA MET A 61 -12.05 8.74 20.69
C MET A 61 -11.51 9.54 21.87
N MET A 62 -10.34 10.16 21.73
CA MET A 62 -9.67 10.91 22.80
C MET A 62 -9.16 12.27 22.31
N PRO A 63 -10.04 13.19 21.87
CA PRO A 63 -9.64 14.46 21.24
C PRO A 63 -8.93 15.43 22.21
N TRP A 64 -9.11 15.26 23.52
CA TRP A 64 -8.50 16.08 24.58
C TRP A 64 -7.12 15.58 25.03
N ARG A 65 -6.59 14.49 24.46
CA ARG A 65 -5.29 13.89 24.85
C ARG A 65 -4.10 14.40 24.02
N ARG A 66 -4.24 15.58 23.42
CA ARG A 66 -3.23 16.19 22.56
C ARG A 66 -2.19 16.96 23.35
#